data_AF-A0A7C2XTD7-F1
#
_entry.id   AF-A0A7C2XTD7-F1
#
_cell.length_a   1.000
_cell.length_b   1.000
_cell.length_c   1.000
_cell.angle_alpha   90.00
_cell.angle_beta   90.00
_cell.angle_gamma   90.00
#
_symmetry.space_group_name_H-M   'P 1'
#
loop_
_entity.id
_entity.type
_entity.pdbx_description
1 polymer ?
#
loop_
_entity_poly.entity_id
_entity_poly.type
_entity_poly.pdbx_seq_one_letter_code
_entity_poly.pdbx_strand_id
1 'polypeptide(L)'
;MNIPKTPETAEGVRKLYLYGHSTEEISNSCKVSTGYVSGIATKLKEQLGSKEVTAIRELTRLFNKLEISAANAFDGARIFSMLKNFEIKVDDFPAFLKEVYQKCKEENISPSTLAHQCKALTQLQAKSNIPLQDLSEECTRLIDTKNELEKKISQLEEEAAKANADAANALSEKNQTTKSLEEFEQTKKELDNFELGFNNLSKLINALKKAADAGYNIDKIIKHLEKEGSYEQRIAELEQQVKQLRAQETILTRRVNKLSKTIETKKLLVVNVRRLEKIGIKVEDLETMYETVIGIAKENHMDEKAAIQKLENDLRNNYHKKHGLESHLKELQNNISIKSTELESIQVKIENFNIKNNENEQALNILKTLKQKGIDPFLILTWNKILETSSLKPKMFEEKLLKYSSVRQIINAEQQNLKQLTKERKELESNIEFLKSNKEKLESTIKYGNELIKKSLDDNVLQTVEQLKNTAEIANNSIRTFKDNA
;
A
#
# COMPACT_ATOMS: atom_id res chain seq x y z
N MET A 1 -38.12 -72.33 133.80
CA MET A 1 -36.74 -72.21 133.31
C MET A 1 -36.71 -71.22 132.16
N ASN A 2 -35.94 -70.14 132.31
CA ASN A 2 -35.92 -68.99 131.41
C ASN A 2 -34.67 -69.12 130.51
N ILE A 3 -34.83 -69.55 129.26
CA ILE A 3 -33.73 -69.64 128.28
C ILE A 3 -33.49 -68.24 127.70
N PRO A 4 -32.24 -67.76 127.54
CA PRO A 4 -31.95 -66.45 126.96
C PRO A 4 -32.44 -66.38 125.51
N LYS A 5 -33.19 -65.34 125.15
CA LYS A 5 -33.82 -65.19 123.84
C LYS A 5 -32.86 -64.50 122.88
N THR A 6 -32.45 -65.17 121.79
CA THR A 6 -31.51 -64.63 120.80
C THR A 6 -32.23 -63.77 119.74
N PRO A 7 -31.52 -62.84 119.06
CA PRO A 7 -32.06 -62.04 117.97
C PRO A 7 -32.68 -62.89 116.83
N GLU A 8 -32.11 -64.06 116.56
CA GLU A 8 -32.63 -65.02 115.58
C GLU A 8 -34.03 -65.53 115.93
N THR A 9 -34.30 -65.74 117.22
CA THR A 9 -35.64 -66.17 117.65
C THR A 9 -36.65 -65.03 117.45
N ALA A 10 -36.24 -63.78 117.65
CA ALA A 10 -37.10 -62.62 117.43
C ALA A 10 -37.43 -62.42 115.93
N GLU A 11 -36.46 -62.65 115.04
CA GLU A 11 -36.68 -62.58 113.59
C GLU A 11 -37.57 -63.72 113.07
N GLY A 12 -37.37 -64.94 113.58
CA GLY A 12 -38.26 -66.07 113.29
C GLY A 12 -39.72 -65.79 113.68
N VAL A 13 -39.93 -65.15 114.84
CA VAL A 13 -41.26 -64.70 115.28
C VAL A 13 -41.85 -63.65 114.34
N ARG A 14 -41.08 -62.64 113.91
CA ARG A 14 -41.55 -61.61 112.95
C ARG A 14 -41.99 -62.23 111.63
N LYS A 15 -41.17 -63.13 111.09
CA LYS A 15 -41.41 -63.79 109.80
C LYS A 15 -42.67 -64.64 109.83
N LEU A 16 -42.80 -65.52 110.83
CA LEU A 16 -44.00 -66.36 110.98
C LEU A 16 -45.26 -65.51 111.26
N TYR A 17 -45.09 -64.39 111.98
CA TYR A 17 -46.19 -63.46 112.20
C TYR A 17 -46.66 -62.79 110.90
N LEU A 18 -45.75 -62.33 110.04
CA LEU A 18 -46.14 -61.78 108.74
C LEU A 18 -46.69 -62.84 107.79
N TYR A 19 -46.25 -64.10 107.90
CA TYR A 19 -46.83 -65.23 107.17
C TYR A 19 -48.23 -65.67 107.63
N GLY A 20 -48.81 -65.00 108.62
CA GLY A 20 -50.20 -65.24 109.00
C GLY A 20 -50.42 -66.28 110.10
N HIS A 21 -49.36 -66.89 110.65
CA HIS A 21 -49.47 -67.88 111.73
C HIS A 21 -50.04 -67.27 113.02
N SER A 22 -50.90 -68.00 113.72
CA SER A 22 -51.46 -67.53 115.00
C SER A 22 -50.37 -67.31 116.06
N THR A 23 -50.63 -66.46 117.04
CA THR A 23 -49.64 -66.19 118.11
C THR A 23 -49.29 -67.46 118.89
N GLU A 24 -50.25 -68.39 119.02
CA GLU A 24 -50.04 -69.71 119.63
C GLU A 24 -49.19 -70.63 118.76
N GLU A 25 -49.46 -70.72 117.45
CA GLU A 25 -48.63 -71.48 116.51
C GLU A 25 -47.18 -71.01 116.53
N ILE A 26 -46.97 -69.70 116.57
CA ILE A 26 -45.63 -69.11 116.62
C ILE A 26 -44.97 -69.37 117.97
N SER A 27 -45.73 -69.25 119.06
CA SER A 27 -45.26 -69.55 120.43
C SER A 27 -44.74 -70.99 120.51
N ASN A 28 -45.50 -71.95 119.98
CA ASN A 28 -45.15 -73.36 119.94
C ASN A 28 -43.95 -73.63 119.02
N SER A 29 -43.96 -73.07 117.81
CA SER A 29 -42.91 -73.29 116.81
C SER A 29 -41.56 -72.71 117.23
N CYS A 30 -41.56 -71.52 117.83
CA CYS A 30 -40.35 -70.84 118.29
C CYS A 30 -39.99 -71.16 119.75
N LYS A 31 -40.77 -71.98 120.46
CA LYS A 31 -40.62 -72.32 121.89
C LYS A 31 -40.48 -71.07 122.80
N VAL A 32 -41.23 -70.02 122.48
CA VAL A 32 -41.31 -68.78 123.27
C VAL A 32 -42.67 -68.65 123.91
N SER A 33 -42.84 -67.75 124.88
CA SER A 33 -44.16 -67.46 125.44
C SER A 33 -45.01 -66.62 124.46
N THR A 34 -46.33 -66.83 124.47
CA THR A 34 -47.27 -66.02 123.69
C THR A 34 -47.14 -64.53 123.96
N GLY A 35 -46.92 -64.13 125.22
CA GLY A 35 -46.66 -62.74 125.60
C GLY A 35 -45.42 -62.14 124.92
N TYR A 36 -44.40 -62.95 124.63
CA TYR A 36 -43.22 -62.51 123.87
C TYR A 36 -43.54 -62.31 122.38
N VAL A 37 -44.32 -63.21 121.79
CA VAL A 37 -44.83 -63.06 120.41
C VAL A 37 -45.67 -61.79 120.28
N SER A 38 -46.59 -61.55 121.21
CA SER A 38 -47.41 -60.34 121.25
C SER A 38 -46.55 -59.09 121.41
N GLY A 39 -45.53 -59.11 122.27
CA GLY A 39 -44.60 -57.99 122.42
C GLY A 39 -43.83 -57.68 121.12
N ILE A 40 -43.37 -58.70 120.40
CA ILE A 40 -42.73 -58.52 119.08
C ILE A 40 -43.74 -58.01 118.05
N ALA A 41 -44.96 -58.55 118.03
CA ALA A 41 -46.01 -58.11 117.11
C ALA A 41 -46.37 -56.64 117.35
N THR A 42 -46.47 -56.19 118.60
CA THR A 42 -46.72 -54.78 118.93
C THR A 42 -45.58 -53.90 118.45
N LYS A 43 -44.31 -54.27 118.71
CA LYS A 43 -43.15 -53.54 118.19
C LYS A 43 -43.13 -53.50 116.66
N LEU A 44 -43.50 -54.60 116.01
CA LEU A 44 -43.57 -54.67 114.54
C LEU A 44 -44.64 -53.72 113.99
N LYS A 45 -45.81 -53.67 114.65
CA LYS A 45 -46.89 -52.73 114.31
C LYS A 45 -46.53 -51.27 114.57
N GLU A 46 -45.76 -50.98 115.63
CA GLU A 46 -45.22 -49.64 115.89
C GLU A 46 -44.20 -49.21 114.84
N GLN A 47 -43.35 -50.14 114.36
CA GLN A 47 -42.32 -49.86 113.37
C GLN A 47 -42.85 -49.70 111.94
N LEU A 48 -43.78 -50.57 111.51
CA LEU A 48 -44.24 -50.65 110.12
C LEU A 48 -45.64 -50.05 109.88
N GLY A 49 -46.35 -49.69 110.94
CA GLY A 49 -47.75 -49.29 110.87
C GLY A 49 -48.70 -50.47 111.12
N SER A 50 -49.65 -50.27 112.03
CA SER A 50 -50.60 -51.32 112.43
C SER A 50 -51.50 -51.79 111.27
N LYS A 51 -51.88 -50.88 110.36
CA LYS A 51 -52.74 -51.20 109.22
C LYS A 51 -51.99 -52.04 108.18
N GLU A 52 -50.76 -51.66 107.87
CA GLU A 52 -49.89 -52.31 106.88
C GLU A 52 -49.55 -53.73 107.31
N VAL A 53 -49.14 -53.91 108.57
CA VAL A 53 -48.84 -55.23 109.13
C VAL A 53 -50.08 -56.13 109.11
N THR A 54 -51.26 -55.58 109.40
CA THR A 54 -52.52 -56.34 109.36
C THR A 54 -52.89 -56.72 107.93
N ALA A 55 -52.78 -55.78 106.97
CA ALA A 55 -53.08 -56.02 105.56
C ALA A 55 -52.14 -57.05 104.92
N ILE A 56 -50.83 -56.97 105.18
CA ILE A 56 -49.84 -57.97 104.70
C ILE A 56 -50.19 -59.36 105.26
N ARG A 57 -50.57 -59.42 106.54
CA ARG A 57 -50.92 -60.67 107.19
C ARG A 57 -52.23 -61.26 106.64
N GLU A 58 -53.24 -60.44 106.36
CA GLU A 58 -54.49 -60.87 105.72
C GLU A 58 -54.28 -61.33 104.28
N LEU A 59 -53.51 -60.57 103.49
CA LEU A 59 -53.17 -60.91 102.11
C LEU A 59 -52.41 -62.25 102.06
N THR A 60 -51.41 -62.42 102.93
CA THR A 60 -50.62 -63.66 102.98
C THR A 60 -51.47 -64.85 103.42
N ARG A 61 -52.39 -64.66 104.37
CA ARG A 61 -53.39 -65.69 104.73
C ARG A 61 -54.29 -66.06 103.57
N LEU A 62 -54.72 -65.08 102.78
CA LEU A 62 -55.58 -65.30 101.62
C LEU A 62 -54.83 -66.04 100.50
N PHE A 63 -53.58 -65.65 100.23
CA PHE A 63 -52.70 -66.36 99.28
C PHE A 63 -52.46 -67.80 99.71
N ASN A 64 -52.17 -68.05 100.98
CA ASN A 64 -52.02 -69.41 101.51
C ASN A 64 -53.32 -70.22 101.39
N LYS A 65 -54.49 -69.60 101.66
CA LYS A 65 -55.80 -70.27 101.54
C LYS A 65 -56.14 -70.63 100.10
N LEU A 66 -55.75 -69.80 99.14
CA LEU A 66 -55.99 -70.04 97.72
C LEU A 66 -54.86 -70.83 97.04
N GLU A 67 -53.84 -71.23 97.79
CA GLU A 67 -52.62 -71.88 97.27
C GLU A 67 -51.94 -71.06 96.14
N ILE A 68 -52.07 -69.73 96.20
CA ILE A 68 -51.51 -68.81 95.20
C ILE A 68 -50.14 -68.34 95.67
N SER A 69 -49.11 -68.63 94.87
CA SER A 69 -47.78 -68.04 95.08
C SER A 69 -47.78 -66.56 94.68
N ALA A 70 -46.85 -65.77 95.23
CA ALA A 70 -46.68 -64.38 94.82
C ALA A 70 -46.41 -64.22 93.31
N ALA A 71 -45.72 -65.18 92.69
CA ALA A 71 -45.49 -65.21 91.25
C ALA A 71 -46.80 -65.38 90.47
N ASN A 72 -47.66 -66.31 90.90
CA ASN A 72 -48.97 -66.53 90.28
C ASN A 72 -49.89 -65.32 90.45
N ALA A 73 -49.83 -64.63 91.60
CA ALA A 73 -50.57 -63.39 91.81
C ALA A 73 -50.09 -62.27 90.86
N PHE A 74 -48.78 -62.20 90.60
CA PHE A 74 -48.20 -61.25 89.64
C PHE A 74 -48.63 -61.57 88.19
N ASP A 75 -48.60 -62.84 87.79
CA ASP A 75 -49.11 -63.26 86.47
C ASP A 75 -50.60 -62.97 86.32
N GLY A 76 -51.39 -63.22 87.36
CA GLY A 76 -52.81 -62.87 87.41
C GLY A 76 -53.04 -61.36 87.26
N ALA A 77 -52.25 -60.53 87.93
CA ALA A 77 -52.31 -59.07 87.79
C ALA A 77 -51.94 -58.62 86.36
N ARG A 78 -50.97 -59.26 85.72
CA ARG A 78 -50.60 -58.98 84.32
C ARG A 78 -51.74 -59.32 83.36
N ILE A 79 -52.38 -60.49 83.54
CA ILE A 79 -53.55 -60.89 82.74
C ILE A 79 -54.69 -59.89 82.95
N PHE A 80 -54.99 -59.54 84.19
CA PHE A 80 -56.02 -58.55 84.52
C PHE A 80 -55.76 -57.20 83.82
N SER A 81 -54.51 -56.73 83.82
CA SER A 81 -54.13 -55.50 83.12
C SER A 81 -54.33 -55.61 81.60
N MET A 82 -54.04 -56.75 80.98
CA MET A 82 -54.28 -56.96 79.55
C MET A 82 -55.77 -56.94 79.23
N LEU A 83 -56.59 -57.63 80.01
CA LEU A 83 -58.04 -57.64 79.83
C LEU A 83 -58.64 -56.23 79.92
N LYS A 84 -58.19 -55.45 80.90
CA LYS A 84 -58.61 -54.05 81.05
C LYS A 84 -58.22 -53.20 79.84
N ASN A 85 -57.01 -53.37 79.31
CA ASN A 85 -56.55 -52.63 78.14
C ASN A 85 -57.30 -53.00 76.86
N PHE A 86 -57.83 -54.22 76.77
CA PHE A 86 -58.68 -54.66 75.66
C PHE A 86 -60.18 -54.40 75.91
N GLU A 87 -60.53 -53.66 76.97
CA GLU A 87 -61.91 -53.34 77.38
C GLU A 87 -62.78 -54.59 77.63
N ILE A 88 -62.14 -55.73 77.93
CA ILE A 88 -62.84 -56.98 78.24
C ILE A 88 -63.30 -56.94 79.69
N LYS A 89 -64.61 -57.14 79.91
CA LYS A 89 -65.18 -57.27 81.26
C LYS A 89 -64.64 -58.54 81.92
N VAL A 90 -63.98 -58.36 83.06
CA VAL A 90 -63.30 -59.43 83.79
C VAL A 90 -64.28 -60.51 84.26
N ASP A 91 -65.52 -60.13 84.56
CA ASP A 91 -66.57 -61.06 84.99
C ASP A 91 -67.03 -61.99 83.86
N ASP A 92 -66.96 -61.54 82.60
CA ASP A 92 -67.42 -62.30 81.43
C ASP A 92 -66.31 -63.19 80.84
N PHE A 93 -65.04 -62.89 81.14
CA PHE A 93 -63.89 -63.58 80.58
C PHE A 93 -63.82 -65.10 80.92
N PRO A 94 -64.14 -65.55 82.14
CA PRO A 94 -64.18 -66.99 82.45
C PRO A 94 -65.21 -67.76 81.62
N ALA A 95 -66.37 -67.16 81.34
CA ALA A 95 -67.41 -67.79 80.52
C ALA A 95 -66.95 -67.93 79.08
N PHE A 96 -66.34 -66.88 78.52
CA PHE A 96 -65.72 -66.91 77.19
C PHE A 96 -64.64 -67.99 77.08
N LEU A 97 -63.68 -68.03 78.01
CA LEU A 97 -62.62 -69.04 77.99
C LEU A 97 -63.18 -70.46 78.08
N LYS A 98 -64.22 -70.66 78.88
CA LYS A 98 -64.88 -71.96 79.01
C LYS A 98 -65.53 -72.39 77.69
N GLU A 99 -66.21 -71.49 76.99
CA GLU A 99 -66.83 -71.80 75.70
C GLU A 99 -65.77 -72.13 74.63
N VAL A 100 -64.72 -71.31 74.53
CA VAL A 100 -63.62 -71.53 73.59
C VAL A 100 -62.92 -72.85 73.88
N TYR A 101 -62.63 -73.15 75.14
CA TYR A 101 -62.00 -74.40 75.53
C TYR A 101 -62.90 -75.62 75.24
N GLN A 102 -64.20 -75.50 75.47
CA GLN A 102 -65.16 -76.57 75.22
C GLN A 102 -65.25 -76.89 73.72
N LYS A 103 -65.33 -75.88 72.85
CA LYS A 103 -65.28 -76.06 71.39
C LYS A 103 -63.96 -76.69 70.92
N CYS A 104 -62.83 -76.23 71.48
CA CYS A 104 -61.52 -76.83 71.20
C CYS A 104 -61.51 -78.34 71.53
N LYS A 105 -62.10 -78.71 72.68
CA LYS A 105 -62.18 -80.11 73.12
C LYS A 105 -63.09 -80.94 72.20
N GLU A 106 -64.21 -80.39 71.74
CA GLU A 106 -65.13 -81.06 70.81
C GLU A 106 -64.48 -81.34 69.45
N GLU A 107 -63.63 -80.44 68.96
CA GLU A 107 -62.92 -80.58 67.68
C GLU A 107 -61.53 -81.24 67.80
N ASN A 108 -61.15 -81.75 68.98
CA ASN A 108 -59.80 -82.28 69.27
C ASN A 108 -58.65 -81.29 68.95
N ILE A 109 -58.91 -79.99 69.05
CA ILE A 109 -57.92 -78.95 68.86
C ILE A 109 -57.31 -78.58 70.21
N SER A 110 -55.99 -78.61 70.33
CA SER A 110 -55.35 -78.14 71.56
C SER A 110 -55.43 -76.60 71.67
N PRO A 111 -55.59 -76.02 72.88
CA PRO A 111 -55.64 -74.56 73.03
C PRO A 111 -54.38 -73.85 72.48
N SER A 112 -53.21 -74.50 72.53
CA SER A 112 -51.99 -73.96 71.94
C SER A 112 -52.01 -73.99 70.41
N THR A 113 -52.62 -75.00 69.80
CA THR A 113 -52.85 -75.07 68.34
C THR A 113 -53.79 -73.96 67.89
N LEU A 114 -54.88 -73.70 68.63
CA LEU A 114 -55.79 -72.60 68.31
C LEU A 114 -55.05 -71.25 68.35
N ALA A 115 -54.27 -71.00 69.40
CA ALA A 115 -53.46 -69.79 69.49
C ALA A 115 -52.47 -69.65 68.32
N HIS A 116 -51.87 -70.76 67.88
CA HIS A 116 -50.98 -70.79 66.73
C HIS A 116 -51.72 -70.52 65.41
N GLN A 117 -52.92 -71.08 65.23
CA GLN A 117 -53.77 -70.85 64.06
C GLN A 117 -54.26 -69.40 63.99
N CYS A 118 -54.67 -68.80 65.10
CA CYS A 118 -55.01 -67.37 65.15
C CYS A 118 -53.81 -66.49 64.74
N LYS A 119 -52.59 -66.89 65.12
CA LYS A 119 -51.35 -66.22 64.70
C LYS A 119 -51.04 -66.44 63.22
N ALA A 120 -51.27 -67.63 62.68
CA ALA A 120 -51.09 -67.93 61.27
C ALA A 120 -52.10 -67.18 60.38
N LEU A 121 -53.35 -67.07 60.83
CA LEU A 121 -54.41 -66.30 60.15
C LEU A 121 -54.08 -64.80 60.10
N THR A 122 -53.58 -64.22 61.19
CA THR A 122 -53.13 -62.82 61.21
C THR A 122 -51.88 -62.61 60.33
N GLN A 123 -50.98 -63.59 60.24
CA GLN A 123 -49.85 -63.54 59.30
C GLN A 123 -50.28 -63.66 57.84
N LEU A 124 -51.30 -64.46 57.53
CA LEU A 124 -51.90 -64.54 56.20
C LEU A 124 -52.55 -63.21 55.82
N GLN A 125 -53.35 -62.61 56.71
CA GLN A 125 -53.91 -61.27 56.51
C GLN A 125 -52.82 -60.20 56.28
N ALA A 126 -51.67 -60.30 56.95
CA ALA A 126 -50.58 -59.35 56.72
C ALA A 126 -49.94 -59.50 55.32
N LYS A 127 -50.08 -60.67 54.67
CA LYS A 127 -49.54 -60.96 53.33
C LYS A 127 -50.59 -60.84 52.22
N SER A 128 -51.87 -61.03 52.54
CA SER A 128 -53.00 -60.89 51.62
C SER A 128 -53.78 -59.63 51.98
N ASN A 129 -54.01 -58.73 51.03
CA ASN A 129 -54.69 -57.44 51.27
C ASN A 129 -56.21 -57.55 51.55
N ILE A 130 -56.65 -58.70 52.06
CA ILE A 130 -58.05 -59.08 52.28
C ILE A 130 -58.32 -59.00 53.79
N PRO A 131 -59.33 -58.23 54.22
CA PRO A 131 -59.79 -58.23 55.60
C PRO A 131 -60.23 -59.64 56.04
N LEU A 132 -59.94 -60.03 57.29
CA LEU A 132 -60.34 -61.33 57.85
C LEU A 132 -61.85 -61.60 57.74
N GLN A 133 -62.66 -60.55 57.67
CA GLN A 133 -64.12 -60.62 57.52
C GLN A 133 -64.56 -61.16 56.16
N ASP A 134 -63.78 -60.89 55.12
CA ASP A 134 -64.12 -61.20 53.73
C ASP A 134 -63.44 -62.49 53.23
N LEU A 135 -62.63 -63.13 54.09
CA LEU A 135 -61.83 -64.31 53.74
C LEU A 135 -62.70 -65.48 53.28
N SER A 136 -63.90 -65.64 53.88
CA SER A 136 -64.83 -66.70 53.49
C SER A 136 -65.40 -66.50 52.09
N GLU A 137 -65.75 -65.27 51.73
CA GLU A 137 -66.27 -64.94 50.40
C GLU A 137 -65.18 -65.10 49.33
N GLU A 138 -63.96 -64.64 49.64
CA GLU A 138 -62.84 -64.75 48.71
C GLU A 138 -62.42 -66.20 48.46
N CYS A 139 -62.40 -67.06 49.49
CA CYS A 139 -62.18 -68.49 49.32
C CYS A 139 -63.23 -69.12 48.39
N THR A 140 -64.49 -68.71 48.52
CA THR A 140 -65.59 -69.21 47.66
C THR A 140 -65.37 -68.76 46.22
N ARG A 141 -65.05 -67.48 45.99
CA ARG A 141 -64.74 -66.94 44.66
C ARG A 141 -63.57 -67.66 43.98
N LEU A 142 -62.52 -67.97 44.72
CA LEU A 142 -61.35 -68.69 44.19
C LEU A 142 -61.71 -70.13 43.78
N ILE A 143 -62.56 -70.81 44.54
CA ILE A 143 -63.07 -72.14 44.18
C ILE A 143 -63.88 -72.07 42.89
N ASP A 144 -64.78 -71.10 42.76
CA ASP A 144 -65.58 -70.92 41.55
C ASP A 144 -64.71 -70.61 40.33
N THR A 145 -63.72 -69.73 40.50
CA THR A 145 -62.76 -69.37 39.45
C THR A 145 -61.94 -70.59 38.99
N LYS A 146 -61.50 -71.43 39.93
CA LYS A 146 -60.79 -72.67 39.62
C LYS A 146 -61.65 -73.59 38.74
N ASN A 147 -62.90 -73.81 39.13
CA ASN A 147 -63.82 -74.67 38.39
C ASN A 147 -64.10 -74.15 36.98
N GLU A 148 -64.21 -72.83 36.81
CA GLU A 148 -64.39 -72.22 35.48
C GLU A 148 -63.15 -72.40 34.58
N LEU A 149 -61.95 -72.26 35.15
CA LEU A 149 -60.69 -72.46 34.42
C LEU A 149 -60.52 -73.92 33.99
N GLU A 150 -60.83 -74.89 34.85
CA GLU A 150 -60.79 -76.32 34.50
C GLU A 150 -61.72 -76.65 33.33
N LYS A 151 -62.90 -76.00 33.29
CA LYS A 151 -63.83 -76.12 32.16
C LYS A 151 -63.27 -75.51 30.87
N LYS A 152 -62.62 -74.35 30.94
CA LYS A 152 -61.98 -73.70 29.77
C LYS A 152 -60.81 -74.52 29.24
N ILE A 153 -60.00 -75.12 30.11
CA ILE A 153 -58.90 -76.01 29.69
C ILE A 153 -59.46 -77.20 28.90
N SER A 154 -60.50 -77.84 29.43
CA SER A 154 -61.14 -78.97 28.74
C SER A 154 -61.67 -78.59 27.35
N GLN A 155 -62.26 -77.39 27.21
CA GLN A 155 -62.74 -76.88 25.92
C GLN A 155 -61.61 -76.60 24.94
N LEU A 156 -60.52 -75.96 25.39
CA LEU A 156 -59.36 -75.66 24.55
C LEU A 156 -58.64 -76.92 24.09
N GLU A 157 -58.58 -77.96 24.93
CA GLU A 157 -58.04 -79.27 24.54
C GLU A 157 -58.88 -79.93 23.45
N GLU A 158 -60.22 -79.84 23.53
CA GLU A 158 -61.12 -80.33 22.47
C GLU A 158 -60.97 -79.54 21.16
N GLU A 159 -60.85 -78.21 21.24
CA GLU A 159 -60.61 -77.35 20.08
C GLU A 159 -59.25 -77.64 19.42
N ALA A 160 -58.19 -77.84 20.22
CA ALA A 160 -56.87 -78.21 19.72
C ALA A 160 -56.89 -79.59 19.04
N ALA A 161 -57.63 -80.55 19.59
CA ALA A 161 -57.80 -81.86 18.96
C ALA A 161 -58.53 -81.77 17.61
N LYS A 162 -59.60 -80.96 17.52
CA LYS A 162 -60.30 -80.68 16.25
C LYS A 162 -59.41 -79.97 15.24
N ALA A 163 -58.72 -78.90 15.64
CA ALA A 163 -57.83 -78.16 14.77
C ALA A 163 -56.68 -79.03 14.21
N ASN A 164 -56.15 -79.94 15.04
CA ASN A 164 -55.14 -80.90 14.60
C ASN A 164 -55.71 -81.94 13.62
N ALA A 165 -56.92 -82.42 13.85
CA ALA A 165 -57.60 -83.31 12.91
C ALA A 165 -57.87 -82.61 11.57
N ASP A 166 -58.34 -81.36 11.60
CA ASP A 166 -58.59 -80.55 10.40
C ASP A 166 -57.28 -80.23 9.65
N ALA A 167 -56.19 -79.92 10.36
CA ALA A 167 -54.88 -79.73 9.77
C ALA A 167 -54.35 -81.02 9.12
N ALA A 168 -54.50 -82.16 9.79
CA ALA A 168 -54.11 -83.46 9.25
C ALA A 168 -54.94 -83.82 7.99
N ASN A 169 -56.24 -83.52 8.01
CA ASN A 169 -57.12 -83.72 6.86
C ASN A 169 -56.75 -82.80 5.69
N ALA A 170 -56.49 -81.51 5.94
CA ALA A 170 -56.06 -80.55 4.91
C ALA A 170 -54.69 -80.89 4.30
N LEU A 171 -53.76 -81.40 5.11
CA LEU A 171 -52.46 -81.91 4.65
C LEU A 171 -52.64 -83.15 3.75
N SER A 172 -53.52 -84.07 4.15
CA SER A 172 -53.88 -85.27 3.38
C SER A 172 -54.54 -84.92 2.04
N GLU A 173 -55.52 -84.00 2.02
CA GLU A 173 -56.20 -83.53 0.80
C GLU A 173 -55.25 -82.92 -0.23
N LYS A 174 -54.14 -82.32 0.22
CA LYS A 174 -53.11 -81.72 -0.65
C LYS A 174 -51.94 -82.65 -0.94
N ASN A 175 -51.96 -83.92 -0.52
CA ASN A 175 -50.83 -84.86 -0.58
C ASN A 175 -49.53 -84.26 -0.02
N GLN A 176 -49.62 -83.38 0.98
CA GLN A 176 -48.47 -82.76 1.63
C GLN A 176 -48.26 -83.37 3.01
N THR A 177 -47.01 -83.55 3.39
CA THR A 177 -46.65 -84.00 4.73
C THR A 177 -46.15 -82.82 5.55
N THR A 178 -46.29 -82.87 6.87
CA THR A 178 -45.69 -81.89 7.80
C THR A 178 -44.20 -81.72 7.52
N LYS A 179 -43.53 -82.83 7.19
CA LYS A 179 -42.13 -82.87 6.77
C LYS A 179 -41.84 -82.04 5.50
N SER A 180 -42.71 -82.09 4.49
CA SER A 180 -42.54 -81.28 3.27
C SER A 180 -42.70 -79.77 3.51
N LEU A 181 -43.50 -79.38 4.51
CA LEU A 181 -43.63 -77.98 4.93
C LEU A 181 -42.40 -77.51 5.73
N GLU A 182 -41.86 -78.36 6.58
CA GLU A 182 -40.60 -78.10 7.30
C GLU A 182 -39.42 -77.97 6.33
N GLU A 183 -39.32 -78.86 5.33
CA GLU A 183 -38.31 -78.80 4.27
C GLU A 183 -38.42 -77.50 3.44
N PHE A 184 -39.64 -77.06 3.15
CA PHE A 184 -39.89 -75.78 2.49
C PHE A 184 -39.48 -74.58 3.36
N GLU A 185 -39.81 -74.59 4.65
CA GLU A 185 -39.47 -73.50 5.56
C GLU A 185 -37.95 -73.42 5.79
N GLN A 186 -37.27 -74.56 5.86
CA GLN A 186 -35.82 -74.63 5.94
C GLN A 186 -35.15 -74.08 4.67
N THR A 187 -35.61 -74.53 3.50
CA THR A 187 -35.12 -74.02 2.20
C THR A 187 -35.33 -72.51 2.08
N LYS A 188 -36.47 -72.00 2.58
CA LYS A 188 -36.76 -70.56 2.62
C LYS A 188 -35.78 -69.80 3.52
N LYS A 189 -35.53 -70.28 4.74
CA LYS A 189 -34.56 -69.65 5.65
C LYS A 189 -33.15 -69.62 5.06
N GLU A 190 -32.74 -70.71 4.41
CA GLU A 190 -31.43 -70.79 3.75
C GLU A 190 -31.33 -69.80 2.59
N LEU A 191 -32.36 -69.69 1.74
CA LEU A 191 -32.38 -68.71 0.64
C LEU A 191 -32.40 -67.26 1.14
N ASP A 192 -33.14 -66.97 2.22
CA ASP A 192 -33.17 -65.66 2.85
C ASP A 192 -31.77 -65.27 3.39
N ASN A 193 -31.00 -66.22 3.95
CA ASN A 193 -29.63 -65.98 4.45
C ASN A 193 -28.65 -65.56 3.34
N PHE A 194 -28.88 -65.96 2.09
CA PHE A 194 -28.07 -65.56 0.94
C PHE A 194 -28.60 -64.29 0.23
N GLU A 195 -29.53 -63.56 0.84
CA GLU A 195 -30.27 -62.45 0.23
C GLU A 195 -31.00 -62.83 -1.08
N LEU A 196 -31.19 -64.14 -1.30
CA LEU A 196 -31.89 -64.75 -2.42
C LEU A 196 -33.27 -65.24 -2.01
N GLY A 197 -33.84 -64.59 -1.00
CA GLY A 197 -35.19 -64.86 -0.51
C GLY A 197 -36.24 -64.82 -1.61
N PHE A 198 -37.39 -65.45 -1.37
CA PHE A 198 -38.50 -65.51 -2.32
C PHE A 198 -39.04 -64.12 -2.73
N ASN A 199 -38.68 -63.07 -1.98
CA ASN A 199 -38.97 -61.68 -2.30
C ASN A 199 -38.23 -61.17 -3.55
N ASN A 200 -37.18 -61.88 -4.01
CA ASN A 200 -36.39 -61.53 -5.19
C ASN A 200 -36.23 -62.73 -6.15
N LEU A 201 -37.34 -63.46 -6.36
CA LEU A 201 -37.43 -64.63 -7.26
C LEU A 201 -36.79 -64.39 -8.64
N SER A 202 -36.89 -63.18 -9.20
CA SER A 202 -36.28 -62.83 -10.49
C SER A 202 -34.74 -62.90 -10.47
N LYS A 203 -34.10 -62.47 -9.38
CA LYS A 203 -32.64 -62.56 -9.20
C LYS A 203 -32.19 -64.01 -8.99
N LEU A 204 -32.92 -64.77 -8.17
CA LEU A 204 -32.66 -66.19 -7.95
C LEU A 204 -32.80 -66.99 -9.25
N ILE A 205 -33.88 -66.75 -10.02
CA ILE A 205 -34.09 -67.38 -11.34
C ILE A 205 -32.95 -67.00 -12.29
N ASN A 206 -32.52 -65.74 -12.32
CA ASN A 206 -31.41 -65.33 -13.19
C ASN A 206 -30.07 -65.92 -12.76
N ALA A 207 -29.80 -66.02 -11.47
CA ALA A 207 -28.60 -66.68 -10.94
C ALA A 207 -28.59 -68.17 -11.29
N LEU A 208 -29.72 -68.85 -11.10
CA LEU A 208 -29.90 -70.27 -11.45
C LEU A 208 -29.84 -70.51 -12.97
N LYS A 209 -30.42 -69.62 -13.78
CA LYS A 209 -30.30 -69.67 -15.25
C LYS A 209 -28.85 -69.51 -15.70
N LYS A 210 -28.14 -68.50 -15.18
CA LYS A 210 -26.72 -68.30 -15.50
C LYS A 210 -25.84 -69.47 -15.03
N ALA A 211 -26.15 -70.05 -13.87
CA ALA A 211 -25.48 -71.26 -13.41
C ALA A 211 -25.80 -72.47 -14.31
N ALA A 212 -27.05 -72.62 -14.75
CA ALA A 212 -27.46 -73.66 -15.68
C ALA A 212 -26.82 -73.50 -17.07
N ASP A 213 -26.73 -72.28 -17.59
CA ASP A 213 -26.05 -71.95 -18.85
C ASP A 213 -24.54 -72.29 -18.77
N ALA A 214 -23.95 -72.20 -17.58
CA ALA A 214 -22.59 -72.65 -17.29
C ALA A 214 -22.49 -74.17 -16.99
N GLY A 215 -23.60 -74.91 -17.04
CA GLY A 215 -23.69 -76.34 -16.72
C GLY A 215 -23.46 -76.66 -15.24
N TYR A 216 -23.74 -75.70 -14.35
CA TYR A 216 -23.43 -75.73 -12.92
C TYR A 216 -21.95 -76.01 -12.61
N ASN A 217 -21.07 -75.74 -13.58
CA ASN A 217 -19.63 -75.94 -13.42
C ASN A 217 -19.03 -74.76 -12.65
N ILE A 218 -18.76 -74.99 -11.37
CA ILE A 218 -18.24 -73.98 -10.44
C ILE A 218 -16.93 -73.38 -10.96
N ASP A 219 -16.03 -74.18 -11.54
CA ASP A 219 -14.75 -73.70 -12.07
C ASP A 219 -14.91 -72.71 -13.24
N LYS A 220 -15.92 -72.93 -14.09
CA LYS A 220 -16.24 -71.98 -15.18
C LYS A 220 -16.82 -70.67 -14.65
N ILE A 221 -17.68 -70.75 -13.63
CA ILE A 221 -18.29 -69.57 -12.99
C ILE A 221 -17.20 -68.74 -12.29
N ILE A 222 -16.31 -69.40 -11.53
CA ILE A 222 -15.16 -68.76 -10.88
C ILE A 222 -14.26 -68.10 -11.93
N LYS A 223 -13.89 -68.79 -13.01
CA LYS A 223 -13.09 -68.19 -14.10
C LYS A 223 -13.73 -66.97 -14.75
N HIS A 224 -15.06 -66.92 -14.85
CA HIS A 224 -15.76 -65.76 -15.37
C HIS A 224 -15.73 -64.58 -14.40
N LEU A 225 -15.92 -64.83 -13.10
CA LEU A 225 -15.80 -63.81 -12.05
C LEU A 225 -14.36 -63.29 -11.92
N GLU A 226 -13.35 -64.16 -12.04
CA GLU A 226 -11.94 -63.76 -12.08
C GLU A 226 -11.61 -62.86 -13.28
N LYS A 227 -12.18 -63.18 -14.46
CA LYS A 227 -12.08 -62.30 -15.64
C LYS A 227 -12.75 -60.96 -15.40
N GLU A 228 -13.91 -60.93 -14.74
CA GLU A 228 -14.62 -59.71 -14.41
C GLU A 228 -13.78 -58.81 -13.48
N GLY A 229 -13.16 -59.39 -12.44
CA GLY A 229 -12.20 -58.67 -11.60
C GLY A 229 -10.98 -58.15 -12.39
N SER A 230 -10.50 -58.90 -13.38
CA SER A 230 -9.43 -58.43 -14.27
C SER A 230 -9.85 -57.24 -15.15
N TYR A 231 -11.13 -57.18 -15.56
CA TYR A 231 -11.67 -56.05 -16.31
C TYR A 231 -11.84 -54.81 -15.43
N GLU A 232 -12.29 -54.96 -14.20
CA GLU A 232 -12.37 -53.85 -13.23
C GLU A 232 -11.00 -53.25 -12.95
N GLN A 233 -9.98 -54.10 -12.76
CA GLN A 233 -8.60 -53.66 -12.59
C GLN A 233 -8.10 -52.89 -13.83
N ARG A 234 -8.44 -53.38 -15.03
CA ARG A 234 -8.08 -52.70 -16.29
C ARG A 234 -8.80 -51.37 -16.48
N ILE A 235 -10.06 -51.26 -16.06
CA ILE A 235 -10.82 -50.01 -16.06
C ILE A 235 -10.14 -49.00 -15.15
N ALA A 236 -9.78 -49.40 -13.92
CA ALA A 236 -9.09 -48.53 -12.98
C ALA A 236 -7.74 -48.02 -13.52
N GLU A 237 -6.95 -48.90 -14.17
CA GLU A 237 -5.70 -48.51 -14.84
C GLU A 237 -5.93 -47.47 -15.96
N LEU A 238 -6.93 -47.70 -16.81
CA LEU A 238 -7.26 -46.80 -17.91
C LEU A 238 -7.77 -45.44 -17.40
N GLU A 239 -8.59 -45.42 -16.36
CA GLU A 239 -9.03 -44.19 -15.71
C GLU A 239 -7.84 -43.40 -15.14
N GLN A 240 -6.88 -44.09 -14.53
CA GLN A 240 -5.65 -43.47 -14.04
C GLN A 240 -4.82 -42.89 -15.20
N GLN A 241 -4.68 -43.61 -16.31
CA GLN A 241 -3.98 -43.11 -17.51
C GLN A 241 -4.68 -41.90 -18.11
N VAL A 242 -6.01 -41.92 -18.24
CA VAL A 242 -6.80 -40.77 -18.73
C VAL A 242 -6.59 -39.55 -17.82
N LYS A 243 -6.58 -39.75 -16.50
CA LYS A 243 -6.31 -38.68 -15.53
C LYS A 243 -4.91 -38.08 -15.71
N GLN A 244 -3.90 -38.92 -15.91
CA GLN A 244 -2.53 -38.48 -16.18
C GLN A 244 -2.41 -37.71 -17.50
N LEU A 245 -3.04 -38.21 -18.57
CA LEU A 245 -3.04 -37.56 -19.88
C LEU A 245 -3.72 -36.19 -19.83
N ARG A 246 -4.87 -36.06 -19.14
CA ARG A 246 -5.54 -34.76 -18.94
C ARG A 246 -4.67 -33.77 -18.16
N ALA A 247 -3.92 -34.25 -17.17
CA ALA A 247 -2.97 -33.40 -16.45
C ALA A 247 -1.83 -32.92 -17.37
N GLN A 248 -1.29 -33.80 -18.21
CA GLN A 248 -0.29 -33.44 -19.22
C GLN A 248 -0.82 -32.46 -20.25
N GLU A 249 -2.03 -32.66 -20.76
CA GLU A 249 -2.72 -31.75 -21.68
C GLU A 249 -2.86 -30.35 -21.06
N THR A 250 -3.23 -30.27 -19.78
CA THR A 250 -3.34 -29.00 -19.05
C THR A 250 -1.97 -28.29 -18.95
N ILE A 251 -0.91 -29.03 -18.66
CA ILE A 251 0.46 -28.49 -18.58
C ILE A 251 0.92 -27.99 -19.95
N LEU A 252 0.71 -28.79 -21.00
CA LEU A 252 1.07 -28.43 -22.37
C LEU A 252 0.28 -27.21 -22.85
N THR A 253 -1.02 -27.14 -22.57
CA THR A 253 -1.88 -26.00 -22.92
C THR A 253 -1.38 -24.72 -22.23
N ARG A 254 -1.03 -24.79 -20.94
CA ARG A 254 -0.42 -23.65 -20.23
C ARG A 254 0.90 -23.21 -20.88
N ARG A 255 1.74 -24.17 -21.29
CA ARG A 255 3.01 -23.89 -21.96
C ARG A 255 2.82 -23.25 -23.33
N VAL A 256 1.89 -23.76 -24.13
CA VAL A 256 1.51 -23.19 -25.44
C VAL A 256 0.99 -21.77 -25.26
N ASN A 257 0.11 -21.52 -24.28
CA ASN A 257 -0.40 -20.18 -24.00
C ASN A 257 0.73 -19.21 -23.58
N LYS A 258 1.66 -19.66 -22.72
CA LYS A 258 2.83 -18.87 -22.32
C LYS A 258 3.71 -18.52 -23.51
N LEU A 259 4.04 -19.52 -24.34
CA LEU A 259 4.86 -19.34 -25.54
C LEU A 259 4.16 -18.41 -26.55
N SER A 260 2.86 -18.56 -26.75
CA SER A 260 2.07 -17.72 -27.66
C SER A 260 2.08 -16.26 -27.20
N LYS A 261 1.92 -15.99 -25.90
CA LYS A 261 2.08 -14.64 -25.34
C LYS A 261 3.49 -14.09 -25.59
N THR A 262 4.54 -14.89 -25.38
CA THR A 262 5.92 -14.48 -25.66
C THR A 262 6.16 -14.22 -27.15
N ILE A 263 5.57 -15.01 -28.05
CA ILE A 263 5.65 -14.77 -29.49
C ILE A 263 5.00 -13.43 -29.83
N GLU A 264 3.84 -13.14 -29.25
CA GLU A 264 3.12 -11.89 -29.52
C GLU A 264 3.87 -10.66 -29.02
N THR A 265 4.48 -10.73 -27.83
CA THR A 265 5.34 -9.64 -27.33
C THR A 265 6.59 -9.46 -28.20
N LYS A 266 7.22 -10.54 -28.65
CA LYS A 266 8.36 -10.48 -29.56
C LYS A 266 7.97 -9.92 -30.93
N LYS A 267 6.81 -10.27 -31.48
CA LYS A 267 6.30 -9.69 -32.73
C LYS A 267 6.13 -8.17 -32.60
N LEU A 268 5.52 -7.71 -31.51
CA LEU A 268 5.35 -6.28 -31.25
C LEU A 268 6.71 -5.57 -31.15
N LEU A 269 7.68 -6.17 -30.45
CA LEU A 269 9.04 -5.66 -30.36
C LEU A 269 9.68 -5.54 -31.75
N VAL A 270 9.59 -6.58 -32.58
CA VAL A 270 10.10 -6.55 -33.97
C VAL A 270 9.46 -5.45 -34.79
N VAL A 271 8.14 -5.24 -34.67
CA VAL A 271 7.44 -4.14 -35.35
C VAL A 271 7.97 -2.79 -34.89
N ASN A 272 8.20 -2.60 -33.59
CA ASN A 272 8.74 -1.37 -33.04
C ASN A 272 10.19 -1.11 -33.47
N VAL A 273 11.05 -2.14 -33.42
CA VAL A 273 12.44 -2.04 -33.91
C VAL A 273 12.44 -1.68 -35.40
N ARG A 274 11.62 -2.33 -36.23
CA ARG A 274 11.50 -1.97 -37.67
C ARG A 274 11.01 -0.53 -37.89
N ARG A 275 10.16 0.01 -37.01
CA ARG A 275 9.73 1.41 -37.09
C ARG A 275 10.87 2.36 -36.76
N LEU A 276 11.70 2.03 -35.76
CA LEU A 276 12.90 2.77 -35.39
C LEU A 276 13.94 2.72 -36.52
N GLU A 277 14.16 1.54 -37.11
CA GLU A 277 15.07 1.38 -38.26
C GLU A 277 14.63 2.22 -39.47
N LYS A 278 13.31 2.30 -39.75
CA LYS A 278 12.77 3.14 -40.83
C LYS A 278 13.04 4.63 -40.66
N ILE A 279 13.17 5.11 -39.42
CA ILE A 279 13.53 6.51 -39.13
C ILE A 279 15.04 6.68 -38.92
N GLY A 280 15.83 5.64 -39.19
CA GLY A 280 17.29 5.66 -39.17
C GLY A 280 17.93 5.26 -37.85
N ILE A 281 17.16 4.87 -36.83
CA ILE A 281 17.68 4.41 -35.53
C ILE A 281 17.92 2.90 -35.60
N LYS A 282 19.18 2.47 -35.56
CA LYS A 282 19.58 1.06 -35.54
C LYS A 282 19.63 0.51 -34.12
N VAL A 283 19.80 -0.81 -33.99
CA VAL A 283 19.88 -1.46 -32.67
C VAL A 283 21.11 -1.00 -31.90
N GLU A 284 22.23 -0.77 -32.60
CA GLU A 284 23.47 -0.27 -32.02
C GLU A 284 23.30 1.16 -31.44
N ASP A 285 22.44 1.99 -32.05
CA ASP A 285 22.12 3.33 -31.56
C ASP A 285 21.29 3.27 -30.26
N LEU A 286 20.39 2.29 -30.15
CA LEU A 286 19.61 2.05 -28.93
C LEU A 286 20.48 1.54 -27.78
N GLU A 287 21.45 0.67 -28.08
CA GLU A 287 22.43 0.19 -27.12
C GLU A 287 23.30 1.34 -26.61
N THR A 288 23.83 2.16 -27.52
CA THR A 288 24.59 3.37 -27.18
C THR A 288 23.77 4.32 -26.30
N MET A 289 22.49 4.54 -26.64
CA MET A 289 21.58 5.37 -25.85
C MET A 289 21.36 4.78 -24.45
N TYR A 290 21.13 3.47 -24.34
CA TYR A 290 20.97 2.78 -23.06
C TYR A 290 22.24 2.92 -22.20
N GLU A 291 23.40 2.58 -22.74
CA GLU A 291 24.68 2.69 -22.03
C GLU A 291 24.96 4.12 -21.56
N THR A 292 24.68 5.11 -22.40
CA THR A 292 24.84 6.53 -22.05
C THR A 292 23.92 6.92 -20.89
N VAL A 293 22.66 6.52 -20.93
CA VAL A 293 21.68 6.84 -19.88
C VAL A 293 22.04 6.16 -18.57
N ILE A 294 22.47 4.89 -18.62
CA ILE A 294 22.92 4.16 -17.43
C ILE A 294 24.24 4.72 -16.90
N GLY A 295 25.17 5.14 -17.76
CA GLY A 295 26.40 5.82 -17.36
C GLY A 295 26.11 7.10 -16.57
N ILE A 296 25.25 7.97 -17.12
CA ILE A 296 24.78 9.18 -16.44
C ILE A 296 24.04 8.82 -15.15
N ALA A 297 23.22 7.77 -15.14
CA ALA A 297 22.51 7.33 -13.94
C ALA A 297 23.47 6.97 -12.80
N LYS A 298 24.54 6.20 -13.12
CA LYS A 298 25.57 5.81 -12.15
C LYS A 298 26.32 7.01 -11.60
N GLU A 299 26.72 7.95 -12.46
CA GLU A 299 27.39 9.19 -12.05
C GLU A 299 26.51 10.07 -11.15
N ASN A 300 25.18 9.97 -11.30
CA ASN A 300 24.21 10.74 -10.53
C ASN A 300 23.49 9.92 -9.44
N HIS A 301 24.02 8.74 -9.09
CA HIS A 301 23.47 7.84 -8.06
C HIS A 301 21.96 7.54 -8.23
N MET A 302 21.52 7.39 -9.49
CA MET A 302 20.15 7.12 -9.87
C MET A 302 19.97 5.65 -10.28
N ASP A 303 18.84 5.07 -9.90
CA ASP A 303 18.45 3.73 -10.35
C ASP A 303 18.21 3.69 -11.87
N GLU A 304 18.57 2.58 -12.52
CA GLU A 304 18.50 2.42 -13.98
C GLU A 304 17.07 2.63 -14.52
N LYS A 305 16.06 2.13 -13.81
CA LYS A 305 14.66 2.27 -14.22
C LYS A 305 14.20 3.73 -14.08
N ALA A 306 14.63 4.40 -13.01
CA ALA A 306 14.34 5.82 -12.79
C ALA A 306 15.03 6.70 -13.85
N ALA A 307 16.24 6.35 -14.29
CA ALA A 307 16.96 7.06 -15.34
C ALA A 307 16.28 6.96 -16.71
N ILE A 308 15.80 5.78 -17.09
CA ILE A 308 15.03 5.59 -18.33
C ILE A 308 13.70 6.36 -18.27
N GLN A 309 13.01 6.38 -17.12
CA GLN A 309 11.80 7.20 -16.95
C GLN A 309 12.08 8.69 -17.04
N LYS A 310 13.22 9.15 -16.50
CA LYS A 310 13.66 10.54 -16.62
C LYS A 310 13.93 10.90 -18.08
N LEU A 311 14.62 10.04 -18.84
CA LEU A 311 14.81 10.21 -20.28
C LEU A 311 13.47 10.32 -21.02
N GLU A 312 12.52 9.43 -20.75
CA GLU A 312 11.19 9.47 -21.37
C GLU A 312 10.49 10.81 -21.08
N ASN A 313 10.54 11.28 -19.83
CA ASN A 313 9.96 12.55 -19.44
C ASN A 313 10.66 13.75 -20.10
N ASP A 314 11.99 13.72 -20.21
CA ASP A 314 12.76 14.77 -20.89
C ASP A 314 12.46 14.80 -22.38
N LEU A 315 12.35 13.63 -23.03
CA LEU A 315 11.93 13.54 -24.43
C LEU A 315 10.50 14.05 -24.64
N ARG A 316 9.57 13.69 -23.76
CA ARG A 316 8.16 14.08 -23.89
C ARG A 316 7.93 15.57 -23.62
N ASN A 317 8.55 16.11 -22.58
CA ASN A 317 8.21 17.44 -22.04
C ASN A 317 9.22 18.53 -22.42
N ASN A 318 10.47 18.16 -22.68
CA ASN A 318 11.59 19.10 -22.80
C ASN A 318 12.26 19.08 -24.19
N TYR A 319 12.07 18.04 -25.01
CA TYR A 319 12.69 17.94 -26.33
C TYR A 319 12.34 19.12 -27.25
N HIS A 320 11.05 19.44 -27.38
CA HIS A 320 10.60 20.58 -28.19
C HIS A 320 11.14 21.92 -27.67
N LYS A 321 11.19 22.10 -26.34
CA LYS A 321 11.72 23.32 -25.73
C LYS A 321 13.19 23.48 -26.03
N LYS A 322 13.97 22.39 -25.96
CA LYS A 322 15.41 22.40 -26.23
C LYS A 322 15.72 22.66 -27.69
N HIS A 323 14.96 22.08 -28.62
CA HIS A 323 15.11 22.40 -30.05
C HIS A 323 14.70 23.86 -30.36
N GLY A 324 13.67 24.39 -29.70
CA GLY A 324 13.32 25.81 -29.80
C GLY A 324 14.43 26.75 -29.33
N LEU A 325 15.20 26.35 -28.31
CA LEU A 325 16.36 27.10 -27.82
C LEU A 325 17.52 27.13 -28.82
N GLU A 326 17.74 26.09 -29.62
CA GLU A 326 18.77 26.10 -30.66
C GLU A 326 18.47 27.12 -31.77
N SER A 327 17.21 27.21 -32.19
CA SER A 327 16.77 28.25 -33.13
C SER A 327 16.96 29.65 -32.53
N HIS A 328 16.63 29.82 -31.25
CA HIS A 328 16.82 31.09 -30.56
C HIS A 328 18.31 31.44 -30.35
N LEU A 329 19.17 30.43 -30.09
CA LEU A 329 20.62 30.62 -30.02
C LEU A 329 21.19 31.06 -31.37
N LYS A 330 20.72 30.46 -32.47
CA LYS A 330 21.15 30.84 -33.81
C LYS A 330 20.69 32.26 -34.16
N GLU A 331 19.48 32.65 -33.75
CA GLU A 331 18.97 34.01 -33.87
C GLU A 331 19.82 35.01 -33.06
N LEU A 332 20.14 34.68 -31.80
CA LEU A 332 21.01 35.49 -30.95
C LEU A 332 22.42 35.61 -31.53
N GLN A 333 23.01 34.54 -32.05
CA GLN A 333 24.29 34.57 -32.73
C GLN A 333 24.26 35.47 -33.97
N ASN A 334 23.19 35.41 -34.76
CA ASN A 334 23.00 36.29 -35.90
C ASN A 334 22.87 37.76 -35.45
N ASN A 335 22.10 38.03 -34.38
CA ASN A 335 21.98 39.37 -33.81
C ASN A 335 23.32 39.90 -33.29
N ILE A 336 24.13 39.05 -32.65
CA ILE A 336 25.49 39.41 -32.24
C ILE A 336 26.34 39.74 -33.46
N SER A 337 26.28 38.95 -34.53
CA SER A 337 27.01 39.22 -35.77
C SER A 337 26.61 40.56 -36.37
N ILE A 338 25.30 40.84 -36.49
CA ILE A 338 24.77 42.11 -37.00
C ILE A 338 25.27 43.28 -36.14
N LYS A 339 25.14 43.17 -34.81
CA LYS A 339 25.58 44.22 -33.88
C LYS A 339 27.10 44.42 -33.92
N SER A 340 27.89 43.36 -34.12
CA SER A 340 29.33 43.47 -34.31
C SER A 340 29.68 44.26 -35.56
N THR A 341 29.00 44.01 -36.69
CA THR A 341 29.19 44.77 -37.93
C THR A 341 28.75 46.23 -37.78
N GLU A 342 27.65 46.50 -37.07
CA GLU A 342 27.23 47.87 -36.74
C GLU A 342 28.30 48.59 -35.89
N LEU A 343 28.88 47.89 -34.91
CA LEU A 343 29.93 48.43 -34.05
C LEU A 343 31.18 48.78 -34.86
N GLU A 344 31.64 47.89 -35.74
CA GLU A 344 32.74 48.15 -36.67
C GLU A 344 32.47 49.38 -37.55
N SER A 345 31.25 49.50 -38.10
CA SER A 345 30.84 50.68 -38.89
C SER A 345 30.88 51.97 -38.08
N ILE A 346 30.42 51.94 -36.83
CA ILE A 346 30.50 53.09 -35.92
C ILE A 346 31.96 53.41 -35.60
N GLN A 347 32.80 52.41 -35.39
CA GLN A 347 34.22 52.59 -35.09
C GLN A 347 34.96 53.26 -36.25
N VAL A 348 34.68 52.83 -37.49
CA VAL A 348 35.19 53.52 -38.70
C VAL A 348 34.69 54.96 -38.78
N LYS A 349 33.42 55.24 -38.44
CA LYS A 349 32.90 56.62 -38.39
C LYS A 349 33.61 57.46 -37.32
N ILE A 350 33.87 56.90 -36.14
CA ILE A 350 34.61 57.57 -35.06
C ILE A 350 36.04 57.88 -35.52
N GLU A 351 36.71 56.92 -36.17
CA GLU A 351 38.07 57.11 -36.67
C GLU A 351 38.12 58.20 -37.75
N ASN A 352 37.19 58.18 -38.71
CA ASN A 352 37.05 59.25 -39.70
C ASN A 352 36.75 60.61 -39.06
N PHE A 353 35.90 60.65 -38.03
CA PHE A 353 35.62 61.87 -37.29
C PHE A 353 36.87 62.39 -36.55
N ASN A 354 37.67 61.51 -35.96
CA ASN A 354 38.93 61.85 -35.31
C ASN A 354 39.96 62.40 -36.31
N ILE A 355 40.08 61.80 -37.50
CA ILE A 355 40.92 62.32 -38.59
C ILE A 355 40.49 63.74 -38.94
N LYS A 356 39.20 63.95 -39.20
CA LYS A 356 38.65 65.27 -39.55
C LYS A 356 38.81 66.28 -38.41
N ASN A 357 38.69 65.84 -37.16
CA ASN A 357 38.89 66.70 -36.00
C ASN A 357 40.36 67.12 -35.88
N ASN A 358 41.31 66.22 -36.13
CA ASN A 358 42.74 66.53 -36.18
C ASN A 358 43.07 67.51 -37.33
N GLU A 359 42.50 67.31 -38.52
CA GLU A 359 42.62 68.27 -39.63
C GLU A 359 42.09 69.66 -39.25
N ASN A 360 40.93 69.71 -38.59
CA ASN A 360 40.36 70.96 -38.08
C ASN A 360 41.24 71.60 -37.00
N GLU A 361 41.84 70.81 -36.12
CA GLU A 361 42.76 71.29 -35.08
C GLU A 361 44.03 71.86 -35.71
N GLN A 362 44.57 71.21 -36.73
CA GLN A 362 45.68 71.73 -37.53
C GLN A 362 45.29 73.04 -38.24
N ALA A 363 44.12 73.09 -38.88
CA ALA A 363 43.62 74.30 -39.52
C ALA A 363 43.42 75.44 -38.50
N LEU A 364 42.87 75.15 -37.32
CA LEU A 364 42.73 76.10 -36.22
C LEU A 364 44.09 76.57 -35.72
N ASN A 365 45.08 75.69 -35.61
CA ASN A 365 46.44 76.07 -35.22
C ASN A 365 47.08 76.97 -36.29
N ILE A 366 46.93 76.66 -37.58
CA ILE A 366 47.38 77.53 -38.68
C ILE A 366 46.69 78.90 -38.58
N LEU A 367 45.36 78.94 -38.40
CA LEU A 367 44.61 80.19 -38.23
C LEU A 367 45.06 80.97 -36.98
N LYS A 368 45.32 80.30 -35.85
CA LYS A 368 45.87 80.92 -34.64
C LYS A 368 47.25 81.51 -34.92
N THR A 369 48.15 80.79 -35.59
CA THR A 369 49.49 81.29 -35.95
C THR A 369 49.40 82.47 -36.92
N LEU A 370 48.53 82.42 -37.92
CA LEU A 370 48.30 83.53 -38.84
C LEU A 370 47.78 84.78 -38.11
N LYS A 371 46.80 84.59 -37.21
CA LYS A 371 46.27 85.67 -36.37
C LYS A 371 47.34 86.25 -35.43
N GLN A 372 48.17 85.41 -34.81
CA GLN A 372 49.31 85.86 -33.97
C GLN A 372 50.34 86.66 -34.76
N LYS A 373 50.54 86.35 -36.05
CA LYS A 373 51.38 87.12 -36.97
C LYS A 373 50.70 88.37 -37.53
N GLY A 374 49.50 88.73 -37.05
CA GLY A 374 48.76 89.92 -37.48
C GLY A 374 48.11 89.79 -38.86
N ILE A 375 48.06 88.58 -39.43
CA ILE A 375 47.42 88.32 -40.72
C ILE A 375 45.96 87.98 -40.45
N ASP A 376 45.06 88.86 -40.85
CA ASP A 376 43.62 88.61 -40.80
C ASP A 376 43.25 87.47 -41.79
N PRO A 377 42.58 86.39 -41.35
CA PRO A 377 42.05 85.38 -42.27
C PRO A 377 41.20 85.95 -43.41
N PHE A 378 40.47 87.05 -43.20
CA PHE A 378 39.72 87.72 -44.27
C PHE A 378 40.62 88.35 -45.33
N LEU A 379 41.83 88.79 -44.96
CA LEU A 379 42.84 89.26 -45.91
C LEU A 379 43.32 88.13 -46.81
N ILE A 380 43.49 86.90 -46.28
CA ILE A 380 43.87 85.72 -47.10
C ILE A 380 42.78 85.39 -48.12
N LEU A 381 41.50 85.40 -47.71
CA LEU A 381 40.38 85.22 -48.65
C LEU A 381 40.34 86.31 -49.72
N THR A 382 40.63 87.56 -49.34
CA THR A 382 40.70 88.68 -50.27
C THR A 382 41.83 88.49 -51.28
N TRP A 383 43.03 88.10 -50.82
CA TRP A 383 44.15 87.75 -51.70
C TRP A 383 43.85 86.56 -52.61
N ASN A 384 43.22 85.51 -52.08
CA ASN A 384 42.88 84.34 -52.88
C ASN A 384 41.83 84.68 -53.94
N LYS A 385 40.86 85.53 -53.61
CA LYS A 385 39.87 86.05 -54.57
C LYS A 385 40.51 86.93 -55.64
N ILE A 386 41.48 87.78 -55.28
CA ILE A 386 42.29 88.56 -56.24
C ILE A 386 43.05 87.60 -57.17
N LEU A 387 43.69 86.56 -56.62
CA LEU A 387 44.42 85.55 -57.38
C LEU A 387 43.53 84.74 -58.33
N GLU A 388 42.35 84.31 -57.88
CA GLU A 388 41.36 83.62 -58.71
C GLU A 388 40.84 84.53 -59.84
N THR A 389 40.49 85.78 -59.52
CA THR A 389 40.00 86.76 -60.52
C THR A 389 41.08 87.06 -61.57
N SER A 390 42.36 86.96 -61.20
CA SER A 390 43.49 87.16 -62.11
C SER A 390 44.04 85.86 -62.71
N SER A 391 43.40 84.71 -62.45
CA SER A 391 43.84 83.37 -62.92
C SER A 391 45.30 83.05 -62.58
N LEU A 392 45.81 83.57 -61.46
CA LEU A 392 47.19 83.42 -61.04
C LEU A 392 47.29 82.45 -59.87
N LYS A 393 48.15 81.44 -60.01
CA LYS A 393 48.52 80.57 -58.89
C LYS A 393 49.39 81.36 -57.89
N PRO A 394 49.27 81.14 -56.57
CA PRO A 394 50.03 81.88 -55.56
C PRO A 394 51.54 81.96 -55.82
N LYS A 395 52.19 80.85 -56.22
CA LYS A 395 53.61 80.82 -56.61
C LYS A 395 53.93 81.71 -57.81
N MET A 396 53.06 81.71 -58.83
CA MET A 396 53.26 82.57 -59.99
C MET A 396 53.03 84.05 -59.67
N PHE A 397 52.14 84.35 -58.72
CA PHE A 397 51.95 85.71 -58.24
C PHE A 397 53.16 86.19 -57.43
N GLU A 398 53.73 85.34 -56.58
CA GLU A 398 54.98 85.60 -55.87
C GLU A 398 56.14 85.86 -56.84
N GLU A 399 56.32 85.01 -57.86
CA GLU A 399 57.32 85.20 -58.92
C GLU A 399 57.11 86.51 -59.71
N LYS A 400 55.86 86.88 -59.98
CA LYS A 400 55.55 88.16 -60.64
C LYS A 400 55.80 89.35 -59.73
N LEU A 401 55.50 89.28 -58.43
CA LEU A 401 55.84 90.32 -57.45
C LEU A 401 57.35 90.50 -57.30
N LEU A 402 58.11 89.40 -57.31
CA LEU A 402 59.57 89.42 -57.36
C LEU A 402 60.10 90.08 -58.65
N LYS A 403 59.40 89.95 -59.79
CA LYS A 403 59.71 90.74 -61.00
C LYS A 403 59.42 92.24 -60.82
N TYR A 404 58.45 92.65 -60.00
CA TYR A 404 58.21 94.07 -59.75
C TYR A 404 59.24 94.71 -58.80
N SER A 405 59.83 93.95 -57.87
CA SER A 405 60.96 94.43 -57.07
C SER A 405 62.21 94.63 -57.94
N SER A 406 62.45 93.77 -58.93
CA SER A 406 63.52 93.95 -59.91
C SER A 406 63.23 95.09 -60.91
N VAL A 407 61.98 95.34 -61.29
CA VAL A 407 61.60 96.54 -62.06
C VAL A 407 61.89 97.83 -61.29
N ARG A 408 61.67 97.86 -59.96
CA ARG A 408 62.04 99.04 -59.15
C ARG A 408 63.55 99.27 -59.08
N GLN A 409 64.33 98.19 -59.08
CA GLN A 409 65.80 98.25 -59.21
C GLN A 409 66.22 98.77 -60.59
N ILE A 410 65.57 98.32 -61.67
CA ILE A 410 65.80 98.82 -63.04
C ILE A 410 65.43 100.30 -63.18
N ILE A 411 64.31 100.75 -62.61
CA ILE A 411 63.90 102.16 -62.61
C ILE A 411 64.93 103.02 -61.87
N ASN A 412 65.45 102.57 -60.72
CA ASN A 412 66.49 103.29 -60.00
C ASN A 412 67.82 103.35 -60.78
N ALA A 413 68.20 102.26 -61.46
CA ALA A 413 69.39 102.23 -62.31
C ALA A 413 69.24 103.18 -63.51
N GLU A 414 68.08 103.21 -64.16
CA GLU A 414 67.84 104.14 -65.27
C GLU A 414 67.73 105.60 -64.82
N GLN A 415 67.20 105.88 -63.62
CA GLN A 415 67.25 107.24 -63.07
C GLN A 415 68.68 107.70 -62.78
N GLN A 416 69.60 106.80 -62.41
CA GLN A 416 71.02 107.13 -62.28
C GLN A 416 71.68 107.38 -63.64
N ASN A 417 71.40 106.55 -64.66
CA ASN A 417 71.85 106.80 -66.04
C ASN A 417 71.33 108.14 -66.56
N LEU A 418 70.06 108.45 -66.31
CA LEU A 418 69.46 109.71 -66.74
C LEU A 418 70.14 110.91 -66.06
N LYS A 419 70.47 110.82 -64.76
CA LYS A 419 71.29 111.85 -64.08
C LYS A 419 72.67 112.00 -64.71
N GLN A 420 73.32 110.90 -65.08
CA GLN A 420 74.66 110.92 -65.69
C GLN A 420 74.64 111.52 -67.10
N LEU A 421 73.70 111.10 -67.95
CA LEU A 421 73.49 111.66 -69.28
C LEU A 421 73.08 113.13 -69.24
N THR A 422 72.33 113.57 -68.21
CA THR A 422 72.00 115.00 -68.03
C THR A 422 73.23 115.81 -67.66
N LYS A 423 74.20 115.22 -66.93
CA LYS A 423 75.48 115.87 -66.61
C LYS A 423 76.36 115.97 -67.84
N GLU A 424 76.49 114.89 -68.62
CA GLU A 424 77.23 114.88 -69.89
C GLU A 424 76.64 115.86 -70.91
N ARG A 425 75.31 115.95 -70.99
CA ARG A 425 74.63 116.95 -71.82
C ARG A 425 75.02 118.38 -71.44
N LYS A 426 75.06 118.70 -70.14
CA LYS A 426 75.50 120.03 -69.68
C LYS A 426 76.96 120.33 -70.01
N GLU A 427 77.84 119.33 -69.90
CA GLU A 427 79.25 119.46 -70.33
C GLU A 427 79.37 119.70 -71.84
N LEU A 428 78.61 118.96 -72.65
CA LEU A 428 78.58 119.14 -74.10
C LEU A 428 77.96 120.48 -74.50
N GLU A 429 76.91 120.95 -73.84
CA GLU A 429 76.34 122.28 -74.07
C GLU A 429 77.36 123.38 -73.75
N SER A 430 78.12 123.26 -72.66
CA SER A 430 79.21 124.19 -72.33
C SER A 430 80.34 124.16 -73.37
N ASN A 431 80.69 122.98 -73.88
CA ASN A 431 81.67 122.84 -74.97
C ASN A 431 81.16 123.44 -76.30
N ILE A 432 79.87 123.29 -76.62
CA ILE A 432 79.26 123.93 -77.80
C ILE A 432 79.30 125.45 -77.67
N GLU A 433 79.04 125.98 -76.48
CA GLU A 433 79.09 127.42 -76.22
C GLU A 433 80.52 127.97 -76.33
N PHE A 434 81.52 127.23 -75.82
CA PHE A 434 82.94 127.54 -76.02
C PHE A 434 83.35 127.51 -77.51
N LEU A 435 82.91 126.50 -78.26
CA LEU A 435 83.18 126.40 -79.70
C LEU A 435 82.47 127.50 -80.50
N LYS A 436 81.26 127.92 -80.10
CA LYS A 436 80.57 129.07 -80.69
C LYS A 436 81.36 130.37 -80.50
N SER A 437 81.87 130.61 -79.29
CA SER A 437 82.71 131.78 -79.01
C SER A 437 84.00 131.78 -79.84
N ASN A 438 84.63 130.61 -80.01
CA ASN A 438 85.81 130.48 -80.88
C ASN A 438 85.48 130.65 -82.36
N LYS A 439 84.31 130.18 -82.81
CA LYS A 439 83.84 130.41 -84.18
C LYS A 439 83.65 131.91 -84.45
N GLU A 440 83.03 132.66 -83.54
CA GLU A 440 82.87 134.11 -83.67
C GLU A 440 84.22 134.86 -83.70
N LYS A 441 85.21 134.40 -82.91
CA LYS A 441 86.59 134.93 -83.00
C LYS A 441 87.25 134.62 -84.35
N LEU A 442 87.04 133.43 -84.90
CA LEU A 442 87.54 133.06 -86.22
C LEU A 442 86.85 133.84 -87.34
N GLU A 443 85.53 134.03 -87.26
CA GLU A 443 84.76 134.82 -88.23
C GLU A 443 85.17 136.29 -88.22
N SER A 444 85.45 136.88 -87.05
CA SER A 444 85.98 138.26 -86.98
C SER A 444 87.40 138.38 -87.56
N THR A 445 88.25 137.35 -87.38
CA THR A 445 89.59 137.31 -87.98
C THR A 445 89.54 137.15 -89.50
N ILE A 446 88.66 136.29 -90.02
CA ILE A 446 88.43 136.11 -91.46
C ILE A 446 87.86 137.39 -92.08
N LYS A 447 86.95 138.08 -91.39
CA LYS A 447 86.39 139.36 -91.85
C LYS A 447 87.47 140.44 -91.99
N TYR A 448 88.37 140.54 -91.02
CA TYR A 448 89.52 141.45 -91.08
C TYR A 448 90.48 141.08 -92.23
N GLY A 449 90.75 139.80 -92.45
CA GLY A 449 91.56 139.32 -93.58
C GLY A 449 90.93 139.64 -94.95
N ASN A 450 89.61 139.48 -95.08
CA ASN A 450 88.89 139.78 -96.32
C ASN A 450 88.83 141.28 -96.63
N GLU A 451 88.76 142.16 -95.63
CA GLU A 451 88.85 143.61 -95.85
C GLU A 451 90.26 144.04 -96.32
N LEU A 452 91.31 143.39 -95.82
CA LEU A 452 92.69 143.60 -96.27
C LEU A 452 92.92 143.14 -97.72
N ILE A 453 92.37 141.98 -98.10
CA ILE A 453 92.44 141.45 -99.47
C ILE A 453 91.65 142.35 -100.44
N LYS A 454 90.46 142.82 -100.03
CA LYS A 454 89.64 143.72 -100.86
C LYS A 454 90.37 145.04 -101.14
N LYS A 455 91.04 145.59 -100.13
CA LYS A 455 91.82 146.83 -100.29
C LYS A 455 93.01 146.66 -101.25
N SER A 456 93.72 145.53 -101.22
CA SER A 456 94.82 145.29 -102.17
C SER A 456 94.33 144.95 -103.59
N LEU A 457 93.12 144.40 -103.73
CA LEU A 457 92.50 144.17 -105.04
C LEU A 457 92.07 145.50 -105.69
N ASP A 458 91.46 146.40 -104.92
CA ASP A 458 91.01 147.71 -105.43
C ASP A 458 92.19 148.56 -105.93
N ASP A 459 93.33 148.52 -105.22
CA ASP A 459 94.56 149.23 -105.62
C ASP A 459 95.16 148.65 -106.94
N ASN A 460 95.10 147.32 -107.14
CA ASN A 460 95.57 146.66 -108.36
C ASN A 460 94.64 146.91 -109.56
N VAL A 461 93.32 146.97 -109.33
CA VAL A 461 92.34 147.27 -110.37
C VAL A 461 92.52 148.72 -110.86
N LEU A 462 92.78 149.67 -109.95
CA LEU A 462 93.07 151.06 -110.33
C LEU A 462 94.31 151.15 -111.23
N GLN A 463 95.38 150.42 -110.90
CA GLN A 463 96.61 150.42 -111.68
C GLN A 463 96.43 149.80 -113.08
N THR A 464 95.59 148.77 -113.19
CA THR A 464 95.32 148.08 -114.47
C THR A 464 94.42 148.90 -115.39
N VAL A 465 93.43 149.60 -114.82
CA VAL A 465 92.53 150.49 -115.58
C VAL A 465 93.32 151.68 -116.15
N GLU A 466 94.28 152.23 -115.42
CA GLU A 466 95.12 153.34 -115.89
C GLU A 466 96.03 152.92 -117.06
N GLN A 467 96.57 151.69 -117.02
CA GLN A 467 97.35 151.12 -118.13
C GLN A 467 96.51 150.86 -119.39
N LEU A 468 95.29 150.33 -119.22
CA LEU A 468 94.38 150.07 -120.35
C LEU A 468 93.93 151.37 -121.05
N LYS A 469 93.74 152.44 -120.27
CA LYS A 469 93.31 153.74 -120.83
C LYS A 469 94.41 154.40 -121.67
N ASN A 470 95.67 154.36 -121.22
CA ASN A 470 96.81 154.81 -122.04
C ASN A 470 96.95 154.00 -123.34
N THR A 471 96.66 152.70 -123.30
CA THR A 471 96.72 151.83 -124.49
C THR A 471 95.62 152.17 -125.49
N ALA A 472 94.42 152.50 -125.01
CA ALA A 472 93.31 152.94 -125.86
C ALA A 472 93.56 154.31 -126.51
N GLU A 473 94.25 155.22 -125.83
CA GLU A 473 94.64 156.53 -126.37
C GLU A 473 95.65 156.41 -127.52
N ILE A 474 96.58 155.45 -127.43
CA ILE A 474 97.56 155.15 -128.50
C ILE A 474 96.86 154.51 -129.71
N ALA A 475 95.92 153.58 -129.49
CA ALA A 475 95.19 152.90 -130.55
C ALA A 475 94.30 153.88 -131.34
N ASN A 476 93.61 154.80 -130.68
CA ASN A 476 92.73 155.75 -131.37
C ASN A 476 93.52 156.81 -132.17
N ASN A 477 94.69 157.24 -131.71
CA ASN A 477 95.57 158.11 -132.49
C ASN A 477 96.14 157.41 -133.74
N SER A 478 96.28 156.08 -133.69
CA SER A 478 96.71 155.28 -134.85
C SER A 478 95.60 155.11 -135.91
N ILE A 479 94.33 155.08 -135.49
CA ILE A 479 93.19 155.06 -136.43
C ILE A 479 93.01 156.45 -137.09
N ARG A 480 93.33 157.52 -136.35
CA ARG A 480 93.33 158.92 -136.83
C ARG A 480 94.35 159.19 -137.96
N THR A 481 95.34 158.33 -138.16
CA THR A 481 96.36 158.51 -139.22
C THR A 481 96.10 157.67 -140.47
N PHE A 482 95.25 156.64 -140.40
CA PHE A 482 94.99 155.75 -141.55
C PHE A 482 93.88 156.24 -142.48
N LYS A 483 92.95 157.06 -141.97
CA LYS A 483 91.80 157.52 -142.77
C LYS A 483 92.08 158.79 -143.59
N ASP A 484 93.18 159.50 -143.31
CA ASP A 484 93.59 160.69 -144.04
C ASP A 484 94.41 160.36 -145.32
N ASN A 485 94.53 159.08 -145.72
CA ASN A 485 95.38 158.65 -146.86
C ASN A 485 94.72 157.64 -147.84
N ALA A 486 93.38 157.62 -148.00
CA ALA A 486 92.71 156.83 -149.04
C ALA A 486 91.53 157.56 -149.70
#